data_AF-A0A0B3S0S1-F1
#
_entry.id   AF-A0A0B3S0S1-F1
#
_cell.length_a   1.000
_cell.length_b   1.000
_cell.length_c   1.000
_cell.angle_alpha   90.00
_cell.angle_beta   90.00
_cell.angle_gamma   90.00
#
_symmetry.space_group_name_H-M   'P 1'
#
loop_
_entity.id
_entity.type
_entity.pdbx_description
1 polymer ?
#
loop_
_entity_poly.entity_id
_entity_poly.type
_entity_poly.pdbx_seq_one_letter_code
_entity_poly.pdbx_strand_id
1 'polypeptide(L)'
;MLDDPVANGPRWLRYGGLQTMASYRVPPVLGERPASDWIDMRDRLAEAMGESTIAWLRGLPLSWQTGNVVVVHAGADPTLPIGAQERGTLLWGHPDFHRKPRTDGIWVVHGHTITESPKVVPGRIPTDTGAYATGVLTAALIEADGVTYIHA
;
A
#
# COMPACT_ATOMS: atom_id res chain seq x y z
N MET A 1 -0.85 6.41 12.67
CA MET A 1 0.17 7.25 13.35
C MET A 1 -0.34 8.67 13.48
N LEU A 2 -0.64 9.40 12.39
CA LEU A 2 -1.07 10.80 12.49
C LEU A 2 -2.38 11.01 13.27
N ASP A 3 -3.35 10.10 13.12
CA ASP A 3 -4.66 10.22 13.78
C ASP A 3 -4.68 9.62 15.19
N ASP A 4 -3.88 8.58 15.42
CA ASP A 4 -3.74 7.90 16.72
C ASP A 4 -2.29 7.40 16.88
N PRO A 5 -1.39 8.26 17.38
CA PRO A 5 0.04 7.94 17.48
C PRO A 5 0.35 7.00 18.63
N VAL A 6 -0.45 6.99 19.69
CA VAL A 6 -0.21 6.13 20.86
C VAL A 6 -0.53 4.67 20.52
N ALA A 7 -1.67 4.40 19.88
CA ALA A 7 -2.03 3.02 19.53
C ALA A 7 -1.25 2.49 18.32
N ASN A 8 -1.01 3.34 17.31
CA ASN A 8 -0.45 2.87 16.03
C ASN A 8 1.04 3.17 15.84
N GLY A 9 1.60 4.13 16.60
CA GLY A 9 3.00 4.57 16.46
C GLY A 9 4.00 3.41 16.55
N PRO A 10 3.97 2.58 17.62
CA PRO A 10 4.92 1.48 17.78
C PRO A 10 4.91 0.51 16.59
N ARG A 11 3.72 0.13 16.09
CA ARG A 11 3.60 -0.76 14.93
C ARG A 11 4.08 -0.06 13.66
N TRP A 12 3.68 1.18 13.44
CA TRP A 12 4.03 1.95 12.24
C TRP A 12 5.55 2.13 12.09
N LEU A 13 6.27 2.40 13.18
CA LEU A 13 7.73 2.51 13.16
C LEU A 13 8.42 1.23 12.65
N ARG A 14 7.84 0.06 12.88
CA ARG A 14 8.38 -1.24 12.40
C ARG A 14 8.13 -1.48 10.91
N TYR A 15 7.21 -0.75 10.28
CA TYR A 15 6.84 -0.90 8.87
C TYR A 15 7.17 0.36 8.06
N GLY A 16 8.45 0.75 8.04
CA GLY A 16 8.94 1.89 7.26
C GLY A 16 8.81 3.26 7.95
N GLY A 17 8.18 3.31 9.13
CA GLY A 17 8.01 4.56 9.87
C GLY A 17 9.33 5.19 10.31
N LEU A 18 10.33 4.40 10.73
CA LEU A 18 11.66 4.93 11.10
C LEU A 18 12.34 5.66 9.93
N GLN A 19 12.29 5.09 8.73
CA GLN A 19 12.85 5.67 7.52
C GLN A 19 12.09 6.94 7.11
N THR A 20 10.76 6.92 7.25
CA THR A 20 9.92 8.11 7.03
C THR A 20 10.28 9.24 8.00
N MET A 21 10.46 8.94 9.29
CA MET A 21 10.88 9.92 10.29
C MET A 21 12.24 10.53 9.93
N ALA A 22 13.19 9.68 9.51
CA ALA A 22 14.50 10.13 9.06
C ALA A 22 14.44 11.03 7.81
N SER A 23 13.57 10.75 6.83
CA SER A 23 13.44 11.60 5.63
C SER A 23 12.92 13.00 5.95
N TYR A 24 12.09 13.13 6.98
CA TYR A 24 11.61 14.42 7.49
C TYR A 24 12.51 15.04 8.58
N ARG A 25 13.64 14.39 8.89
CA ARG A 25 14.58 14.82 9.96
C ARG A 25 13.92 14.94 11.33
N VAL A 26 12.92 14.11 11.60
CA VAL A 26 12.25 14.04 12.91
C VAL A 26 12.79 12.83 13.67
N PRO A 27 13.32 12.99 14.90
CA PRO A 27 13.80 11.87 15.69
C PRO A 27 12.62 10.99 16.15
N PRO A 28 12.71 9.65 15.98
CA PRO A 28 11.66 8.76 16.42
C PRO A 28 11.69 8.53 17.93
N VAL A 29 10.52 8.26 18.49
CA VAL A 29 10.34 7.73 19.85
C VAL A 29 10.56 6.22 19.80
N LEU A 30 11.45 5.71 20.67
CA LEU A 30 11.81 4.29 20.74
C LEU A 30 11.51 3.71 22.12
N GLY A 31 11.08 2.46 22.13
CA GLY A 31 10.76 1.72 23.35
C GLY A 31 9.44 2.13 24.00
N GLU A 32 9.24 1.70 25.24
CA GLU A 32 8.09 2.12 26.05
C GLU A 32 8.27 3.55 26.53
N ARG A 33 7.32 4.41 26.13
CA ARG A 33 7.38 5.86 26.38
C ARG A 33 5.99 6.38 26.74
N PRO A 34 5.91 7.47 27.54
CA PRO A 34 4.64 8.10 27.87
C PRO A 34 3.86 8.51 26.62
N ALA A 35 2.53 8.54 26.72
CA ALA A 35 1.67 8.96 25.61
C ALA A 35 2.03 10.36 25.05
N SER A 36 2.51 11.26 25.90
CA SER A 36 2.97 12.60 25.51
C SER A 36 4.10 12.57 24.48
N ASP A 37 5.07 11.65 24.60
CA ASP A 37 6.20 11.54 23.68
C ASP A 37 5.71 11.15 22.27
N TRP A 38 4.73 10.24 22.19
CA TRP A 38 4.13 9.82 20.92
C TRP A 38 3.35 10.96 20.25
N ILE A 39 2.66 11.78 21.04
CA ILE A 39 1.92 12.95 20.55
C ILE A 39 2.89 14.03 20.05
N ASP A 40 3.94 14.36 20.80
CA ASP A 40 4.98 15.30 20.37
C ASP A 40 5.65 14.86 19.07
N MET A 41 6.03 13.57 18.99
CA MET A 41 6.61 13.00 17.77
C MET A 41 5.66 13.13 16.57
N ARG A 42 4.36 12.91 16.79
CA ARG A 42 3.33 13.08 15.75
C ARG A 42 3.21 14.52 15.30
N ASP A 43 3.15 15.46 16.24
CA ASP A 43 3.00 16.88 15.92
C ASP A 43 4.19 17.40 15.11
N ARG A 44 5.42 17.03 15.51
CA ARG A 44 6.65 17.37 14.78
C ARG A 44 6.71 16.76 13.38
N LEU A 45 6.24 15.50 13.23
CA LEU A 45 6.12 14.88 11.92
C LEU A 45 5.07 15.60 11.05
N ALA A 46 3.91 15.92 11.61
CA ALA A 46 2.84 16.59 10.89
C ALA A 46 3.27 17.99 10.42
N GLU A 47 3.97 18.74 11.27
CA GLU A 47 4.58 20.02 10.92
C GLU A 47 5.60 19.88 9.79
N ALA A 48 6.53 18.92 9.89
CA ALA A 48 7.55 18.68 8.87
C ALA A 48 6.96 18.20 7.53
N MET A 49 5.85 17.46 7.55
CA MET A 49 5.14 17.03 6.34
C MET A 49 4.37 18.16 5.66
N GLY A 50 3.81 19.09 6.46
CA GLY A 50 2.94 20.17 6.00
C GLY A 50 1.52 19.71 5.64
N GLU A 51 0.56 20.63 5.77
CA GLU A 51 -0.86 20.36 5.56
C GLU A 51 -1.18 19.85 4.15
N SER A 52 -0.50 20.38 3.12
CA SER A 52 -0.73 19.98 1.72
C SER A 52 -0.40 18.51 1.47
N THR A 53 0.71 18.03 2.05
CA THR A 53 1.15 16.63 1.91
C THR A 53 0.18 15.69 2.63
N ILE A 54 -0.24 16.08 3.84
CA ILE A 54 -1.22 15.31 4.63
C ILE A 54 -2.56 15.25 3.90
N ALA A 55 -3.03 16.38 3.35
CA ALA A 55 -4.26 16.44 2.58
C ALA A 55 -4.18 15.57 1.31
N TRP A 56 -3.07 15.61 0.59
CA TRP A 56 -2.81 14.75 -0.56
C TRP A 56 -2.85 13.26 -0.18
N LEU A 57 -2.12 12.85 0.86
CA LEU A 57 -2.12 11.46 1.35
C LEU A 57 -3.52 10.97 1.75
N ARG A 58 -4.29 11.82 2.44
CA ARG A 58 -5.68 11.52 2.83
C ARG A 58 -6.63 11.42 1.63
N GLY A 59 -6.32 12.14 0.55
CA GLY A 59 -7.10 12.14 -0.69
C GLY A 59 -6.79 11.00 -1.66
N LEU A 60 -5.76 10.18 -1.39
CA LEU A 60 -5.42 9.05 -2.27
C LEU A 60 -6.57 8.02 -2.31
N PRO A 61 -7.02 7.62 -3.50
CA PRO A 61 -8.09 6.64 -3.62
C PRO A 61 -7.60 5.25 -3.21
N LEU A 62 -8.52 4.41 -2.73
CA LEU A 62 -8.22 3.01 -2.39
C LEU A 62 -8.06 2.12 -3.64
N SER A 63 -8.69 2.53 -4.73
CA SER A 63 -8.63 1.85 -6.01
C SER A 63 -8.72 2.85 -7.15
N TRP A 64 -8.18 2.46 -8.30
CA TRP A 64 -8.34 3.19 -9.56
C TRP A 64 -8.70 2.18 -10.64
N GLN A 65 -9.70 2.48 -11.47
CA GLN A 65 -10.19 1.55 -12.48
C GLN A 65 -10.29 2.22 -13.85
N THR A 66 -9.82 1.51 -14.87
CA THR A 66 -10.04 1.85 -16.28
C THR A 66 -10.48 0.59 -17.02
N GLY A 67 -11.64 0.65 -17.68
CA GLY A 67 -12.26 -0.53 -18.30
C GLY A 67 -12.37 -1.69 -17.32
N ASN A 68 -11.75 -2.82 -17.67
CA ASN A 68 -11.73 -4.04 -16.86
C ASN A 68 -10.44 -4.20 -16.03
N VAL A 69 -9.60 -3.17 -15.89
CA VAL A 69 -8.37 -3.22 -15.08
C VAL A 69 -8.53 -2.31 -13.86
N VAL A 70 -8.30 -2.86 -12.68
CA VAL A 70 -8.31 -2.12 -11.40
C VAL A 70 -6.95 -2.20 -10.74
N VAL A 71 -6.48 -1.07 -10.20
CA VAL A 71 -5.29 -0.97 -9.35
C VAL A 71 -5.75 -0.88 -7.90
N VAL A 72 -5.21 -1.74 -7.05
CA VAL A 72 -5.45 -1.78 -5.59
C VAL A 72 -4.12 -2.01 -4.86
N HIS A 73 -4.04 -1.68 -3.58
CA HIS A 73 -2.77 -1.87 -2.84
C HIS A 73 -2.43 -3.36 -2.68
N ALA A 74 -3.34 -4.18 -2.15
CA ALA A 74 -3.06 -5.57 -1.80
C ALA A 74 -3.85 -6.61 -2.62
N GLY A 75 -5.16 -6.44 -2.72
CA GLY A 75 -6.03 -7.37 -3.43
C GLY A 75 -7.51 -7.04 -3.27
N ALA A 76 -8.38 -7.90 -3.78
CA ALA A 76 -9.83 -7.74 -3.69
C ALA A 76 -10.51 -9.07 -3.35
N ASP A 77 -11.66 -9.02 -2.68
CA ASP A 77 -12.53 -10.18 -2.51
C ASP A 77 -13.04 -10.60 -3.90
N PRO A 78 -12.71 -11.81 -4.38
CA PRO A 78 -13.03 -12.23 -5.73
C PRO A 78 -14.54 -12.44 -5.99
N THR A 79 -15.36 -12.42 -4.95
CA THR A 79 -16.81 -12.66 -5.02
C THR A 79 -17.65 -11.37 -5.06
N LEU A 80 -17.05 -10.21 -4.75
CA LEU A 80 -17.73 -8.93 -4.68
C LEU A 80 -17.27 -7.97 -5.78
N PRO A 81 -18.15 -7.17 -6.41
CA PRO A 81 -17.72 -6.15 -7.37
C PRO A 81 -16.77 -5.13 -6.71
N ILE A 82 -15.91 -4.49 -7.50
CA ILE A 82 -14.87 -3.57 -6.98
C ILE A 82 -15.46 -2.42 -6.14
N GLY A 83 -16.61 -1.87 -6.54
CA GLY A 83 -17.29 -0.82 -5.78
C GLY A 83 -17.88 -1.25 -4.43
N ALA A 84 -17.94 -2.56 -4.15
CA ALA A 84 -18.46 -3.11 -2.89
C ALA A 84 -17.35 -3.68 -2.00
N GLN A 85 -16.09 -3.42 -2.31
CA GLN A 85 -14.95 -3.93 -1.55
C GLN A 85 -14.82 -3.17 -0.23
N GLU A 86 -14.55 -3.91 0.85
CA GLU A 86 -14.18 -3.28 2.11
C GLU A 86 -12.81 -2.63 2.02
N ARG A 87 -12.64 -1.48 2.69
CA ARG A 87 -11.35 -0.78 2.77
C ARG A 87 -10.21 -1.67 3.26
N GLY A 88 -10.48 -2.50 4.26
CA GLY A 88 -9.50 -3.43 4.83
C GLY A 88 -8.99 -4.42 3.78
N THR A 89 -9.89 -4.96 2.97
CA THR A 89 -9.57 -5.89 1.88
C THR A 89 -8.64 -5.26 0.84
N LEU A 90 -8.93 -4.03 0.41
CA LEU A 90 -8.10 -3.34 -0.59
C LEU A 90 -6.68 -3.02 -0.09
N LEU A 91 -6.54 -2.75 1.22
CA LEU A 91 -5.26 -2.39 1.85
C LEU A 91 -4.46 -3.58 2.38
N TRP A 92 -5.11 -4.65 2.81
CA TRP A 92 -4.45 -5.77 3.50
C TRP A 92 -4.66 -7.13 2.84
N GLY A 93 -5.44 -7.16 1.76
CA GLY A 93 -5.72 -8.35 0.99
C GLY A 93 -6.92 -9.15 1.50
N HIS A 94 -7.23 -10.22 0.77
CA HIS A 94 -8.32 -11.15 1.11
C HIS A 94 -7.79 -12.59 1.02
N PRO A 95 -8.16 -13.50 1.96
CA PRO A 95 -7.66 -14.88 1.96
C PRO A 95 -7.95 -15.66 0.66
N ASP A 96 -9.08 -15.36 0.01
CA ASP A 96 -9.45 -16.02 -1.25
C ASP A 96 -8.84 -15.37 -2.49
N PHE A 97 -8.20 -14.19 -2.38
CA PHE A 97 -7.71 -13.44 -3.54
C PHE A 97 -6.74 -14.25 -4.40
N HIS A 98 -5.87 -15.05 -3.78
CA HIS A 98 -4.92 -15.92 -4.50
C HIS A 98 -5.47 -17.33 -4.77
N ARG A 99 -6.61 -17.70 -4.18
CA ARG A 99 -7.18 -19.06 -4.25
C ARG A 99 -8.31 -19.19 -5.24
N LYS A 100 -9.10 -18.13 -5.42
CA LYS A 100 -10.27 -18.11 -6.29
C LYS A 100 -10.06 -17.05 -7.37
N PRO A 101 -10.18 -17.40 -8.66
CA PRO A 101 -10.21 -16.39 -9.71
C PRO A 101 -11.51 -15.57 -9.61
N ARG A 102 -11.44 -14.30 -9.98
CA ARG A 102 -12.65 -13.52 -10.27
C ARG A 102 -13.27 -14.01 -11.58
N THR A 103 -14.59 -13.95 -11.67
CA THR A 103 -15.35 -14.36 -12.88
C THR A 103 -16.03 -13.21 -13.59
N ASP A 104 -15.89 -11.98 -13.09
CA ASP A 104 -16.49 -10.75 -13.62
C ASP A 104 -15.66 -10.08 -14.71
N GLY A 105 -14.58 -10.72 -15.16
CA GLY A 105 -13.68 -10.20 -16.20
C GLY A 105 -12.74 -9.10 -15.75
N ILE A 106 -12.72 -8.76 -14.46
CA ILE A 106 -11.84 -7.73 -13.89
C ILE A 106 -10.44 -8.29 -13.62
N TRP A 107 -9.43 -7.55 -14.08
CA TRP A 107 -8.01 -7.76 -13.79
C TRP A 107 -7.56 -6.85 -12.67
N VAL A 108 -6.95 -7.45 -11.64
CA VAL A 108 -6.49 -6.74 -10.45
C VAL A 108 -4.98 -6.57 -10.49
N VAL A 109 -4.52 -5.34 -10.72
CA VAL A 109 -3.13 -4.94 -10.49
C VAL A 109 -2.94 -4.69 -9.01
N HIS A 110 -1.94 -5.32 -8.41
CA HIS A 110 -1.71 -5.22 -6.97
C HIS A 110 -0.23 -5.25 -6.61
N GLY A 111 0.07 -4.73 -5.42
CA GLY A 111 1.35 -4.88 -4.75
C GLY A 111 1.17 -5.63 -3.43
N HIS A 112 1.82 -5.11 -2.37
CA HIS A 112 1.73 -5.56 -0.97
C HIS A 112 2.38 -6.92 -0.68
N THR A 113 2.07 -7.91 -1.51
CA THR A 113 2.62 -9.26 -1.43
C THR A 113 3.85 -9.35 -2.32
N ILE A 114 5.02 -9.34 -1.70
CA ILE A 114 6.31 -9.47 -2.39
C ILE A 114 6.35 -10.78 -3.19
N THR A 115 6.68 -10.67 -4.48
CA THR A 115 6.85 -11.78 -5.40
C THR A 115 8.18 -11.61 -6.14
N GLU A 116 9.09 -12.59 -6.03
CA GLU A 116 10.44 -12.48 -6.63
C GLU A 116 10.42 -12.38 -8.17
N SER A 117 9.49 -13.07 -8.81
CA SER A 117 9.32 -13.07 -10.26
C SER A 117 7.85 -12.86 -10.59
N PRO A 118 7.40 -11.60 -10.74
CA PRO A 118 6.00 -11.31 -10.98
C PRO A 118 5.56 -11.95 -12.29
N LYS A 119 4.48 -12.71 -12.23
CA LYS A 119 3.87 -13.36 -13.39
C LYS A 119 2.42 -12.99 -13.43
N VAL A 120 1.96 -12.58 -14.61
CA VAL A 120 0.54 -12.41 -14.88
C VAL A 120 -0.12 -13.77 -14.72
N VAL A 121 -1.15 -13.82 -13.87
CA VAL A 121 -2.02 -14.99 -13.74
C VAL A 121 -3.45 -14.54 -14.05
N PRO A 122 -4.35 -15.43 -14.50
CA PRO A 122 -5.71 -15.02 -14.87
C PRO A 122 -6.38 -14.13 -13.82
N GLY A 123 -6.65 -12.87 -14.20
CA GLY A 123 -7.29 -11.85 -13.37
C GLY A 123 -6.39 -11.13 -12.36
N ARG A 124 -5.07 -11.38 -12.31
CA ARG A 124 -4.15 -10.71 -11.37
C ARG A 124 -2.79 -10.37 -11.98
N ILE A 125 -2.32 -9.16 -11.68
CA ILE A 125 -1.06 -8.60 -12.17
C ILE A 125 -0.26 -8.10 -10.94
N PRO A 126 0.62 -8.95 -10.35
CA PRO A 126 1.45 -8.54 -9.22
C PRO A 126 2.59 -7.62 -9.68
N THR A 127 2.89 -6.60 -8.89
CA THR A 127 3.96 -5.61 -9.19
C THR A 127 4.97 -5.43 -8.06
N ASP A 128 4.71 -5.99 -6.87
CA ASP A 128 5.61 -5.82 -5.73
C ASP A 128 6.74 -6.85 -5.76
N THR A 129 7.94 -6.40 -6.17
CA THR A 129 9.19 -7.16 -6.12
C THR A 129 10.02 -6.87 -4.85
N GLY A 130 9.41 -6.21 -3.87
CA GLY A 130 10.07 -5.89 -2.60
C GLY A 130 11.21 -4.88 -2.78
N ALA A 131 11.00 -3.82 -3.57
CA ALA A 131 12.03 -2.84 -3.92
C ALA A 131 12.84 -2.31 -2.72
N TYR A 132 12.19 -2.16 -1.55
CA TYR A 132 12.87 -1.71 -0.33
C TYR A 132 13.93 -2.70 0.20
N ALA A 133 13.83 -3.98 -0.15
CA ALA A 133 14.72 -5.06 0.29
C ALA A 133 15.61 -5.56 -0.84
N THR A 134 15.09 -5.63 -2.07
CA THR A 134 15.79 -6.19 -3.24
C THR A 134 16.47 -5.13 -4.09
N GLY A 135 16.08 -3.86 -3.95
CA GLY A 135 16.50 -2.77 -4.83
C GLY A 135 15.81 -2.77 -6.20
N VAL A 136 14.97 -3.76 -6.49
CA VAL A 136 14.30 -3.89 -7.81
C VAL A 136 12.90 -3.30 -7.74
N LEU A 137 12.69 -2.20 -8.46
CA LEU A 137 11.36 -1.59 -8.61
C LEU A 137 10.72 -2.10 -9.91
N THR A 138 9.51 -2.67 -9.80
CA THR A 138 8.79 -3.21 -10.95
C THR A 138 7.58 -2.36 -11.32
N ALA A 139 7.44 -2.07 -12.62
CA ALA A 139 6.25 -1.49 -13.23
C ALA A 139 5.65 -2.47 -14.24
N ALA A 140 4.32 -2.40 -14.43
CA ALA A 140 3.61 -3.16 -15.45
C ALA A 140 3.05 -2.20 -16.51
N LEU A 141 3.51 -2.34 -17.76
CA LEU A 141 2.90 -1.73 -18.93
C LEU A 141 1.74 -2.62 -19.39
N ILE A 142 0.53 -2.08 -19.43
CA ILE A 142 -0.71 -2.82 -19.73
C ILE A 142 -1.28 -2.28 -21.03
N GLU A 143 -1.38 -3.14 -22.04
CA GLU A 143 -1.87 -2.85 -23.38
C GLU A 143 -2.99 -3.83 -23.76
N ALA A 144 -3.63 -3.62 -24.91
CA ALA A 144 -4.74 -4.46 -25.35
C ALA A 144 -4.31 -5.91 -25.67
N ASP A 145 -3.06 -6.11 -26.06
CA ASP A 145 -2.49 -7.39 -26.48
C ASP A 145 -1.64 -8.07 -25.39
N GLY A 146 -1.36 -7.40 -24.27
CA GLY A 146 -0.61 -8.02 -23.19
C GLY A 146 -0.16 -7.10 -22.06
N VAL A 147 0.68 -7.68 -21.20
CA VAL A 147 1.33 -6.99 -20.08
C VAL A 147 2.82 -7.25 -20.14
N THR A 148 3.61 -6.18 -20.07
CA THR A 148 5.07 -6.23 -20.04
C THR A 148 5.58 -5.66 -18.72
N TYR A 149 6.49 -6.37 -18.04
CA TYR A 149 7.15 -5.86 -16.84
C TYR A 149 8.40 -5.07 -17.20
N ILE A 150 8.58 -3.94 -16.52
CA ILE A 150 9.77 -3.08 -16.58
C ILE A 150 10.38 -3.06 -15.20
N HIS A 151 11.69 -3.26 -15.11
CA HIS A 151 12.44 -3.25 -13.86
C HIS A 151 13.44 -2.08 -13.87
N ALA A 152 13.53 -1.37 -12.75
CA ALA A 152 14.52 -0.33 -12.48
C ALA A 152 15.39 -0.71 -11.28
#